data_AF-A0A1Q8L8J6-F1
#
_entry.id   AF-A0A1Q8L8J6-F1
#
_cell.length_a   1.000
_cell.length_b   1.000
_cell.length_c   1.000
_cell.angle_alpha   90.00
_cell.angle_beta   90.00
_cell.angle_gamma   90.00
#
_symmetry.space_group_name_H-M   'P 1'
#
loop_
_entity.id
_entity.type
_entity.pdbx_description
1 polymer ?
#
loop_
_entity_poly.entity_id
_entity_poly.type
_entity_poly.pdbx_seq_one_letter_code
_entity_poly.pdbx_strand_id
1 'polypeptide(L)'
;MAVDDDRVPFREEQIDMILLERLIRYPRSRAATRNFDAGTGVFLYSWFRERGGIELTPSGLIFDRGAAVAALREYVHEIEELEGRVTDADMYKTEAKYFVRRYLSEGENRDRFAFSADQLLLLSRRSVAEDQLLAFDDTQR
;
A
#
# COMPACT_ATOMS: atom_id res chain seq x y z
N MET A 1 -19.86 3.43 5.44
CA MET A 1 -20.00 2.17 6.21
C MET A 1 -18.60 1.58 6.29
N ALA A 2 -17.90 1.83 7.39
CA ALA A 2 -16.47 1.57 7.51
C ALA A 2 -16.21 0.12 7.94
N VAL A 3 -15.04 -0.41 7.59
CA VAL A 3 -14.52 -1.75 7.97
C VAL A 3 -14.36 -1.92 9.49
N ASP A 4 -14.60 -0.87 10.28
CA ASP A 4 -14.57 -0.81 11.74
C ASP A 4 -15.96 -0.89 12.37
N ASP A 5 -16.83 -1.72 11.79
CA ASP A 5 -18.17 -1.99 12.32
C ASP A 5 -18.11 -3.23 13.21
N ASP A 6 -18.45 -3.07 14.49
CA ASP A 6 -18.44 -4.16 15.49
C ASP A 6 -19.33 -5.35 15.10
N ARG A 7 -20.24 -5.17 14.13
CA ARG A 7 -21.12 -6.23 13.63
C ARG A 7 -20.43 -7.20 12.67
N VAL A 8 -19.21 -6.92 12.23
CA VAL A 8 -18.44 -7.78 11.32
C VAL A 8 -17.72 -8.88 12.13
N PRO A 9 -18.02 -10.18 11.91
CA PRO A 9 -17.30 -11.27 12.56
C PRO A 9 -15.80 -11.26 12.20
N PHE A 10 -14.93 -11.53 13.18
CA PHE A 10 -13.47 -11.57 12.99
C PHE A 10 -12.89 -10.28 12.36
N ARG A 11 -13.48 -9.12 12.67
CA ARG A 11 -13.07 -7.85 12.06
C ARG A 11 -11.59 -7.53 12.27
N GLU A 12 -11.05 -7.86 13.45
CA GLU A 12 -9.67 -7.52 13.81
C GLU A 12 -8.72 -8.35 12.94
N GLU A 13 -9.00 -9.65 12.80
CA GLU A 13 -8.27 -10.56 11.94
C GLU A 13 -8.40 -10.19 10.46
N GLN A 14 -9.58 -9.74 10.02
CA GLN A 14 -9.78 -9.26 8.65
C GLN A 14 -8.99 -7.99 8.37
N ILE A 15 -8.97 -7.03 9.30
CA ILE A 15 -8.16 -5.81 9.20
C ILE A 15 -6.67 -6.19 9.13
N ASP A 16 -6.21 -7.06 10.01
CA ASP A 16 -4.81 -7.48 10.06
C ASP A 16 -4.40 -8.22 8.77
N MET A 17 -5.28 -9.07 8.24
CA MET A 17 -5.07 -9.74 6.95
C MET A 17 -5.00 -8.72 5.80
N ILE A 18 -5.93 -7.77 5.72
CA ILE A 18 -5.94 -6.73 4.69
C ILE A 18 -4.65 -5.91 4.75
N LEU A 19 -4.24 -5.49 5.96
CA LEU A 19 -3.01 -4.74 6.17
C LEU A 19 -1.78 -5.54 5.76
N LEU A 20 -1.71 -6.83 6.10
CA LEU A 20 -0.63 -7.71 5.67
C LEU A 20 -0.57 -7.84 4.15
N GLU A 21 -1.71 -8.05 3.49
CA GLU A 21 -1.75 -8.17 2.03
C GLU A 21 -1.33 -6.88 1.35
N ARG A 22 -1.92 -5.76 1.77
CA ARG A 22 -1.72 -4.44 1.18
C ARG A 22 -0.31 -3.91 1.43
N LEU A 23 0.24 -4.06 2.62
CA LEU A 23 1.56 -3.50 2.94
C LEU A 23 2.72 -4.42 2.57
N ILE A 24 2.51 -5.74 2.59
CA ILE A 24 3.61 -6.70 2.44
C ILE A 24 3.45 -7.53 1.16
N ARG A 25 2.34 -8.24 0.98
CA ARG A 25 2.19 -9.20 -0.13
C ARG A 25 2.25 -8.53 -1.50
N TYR A 26 1.41 -7.52 -1.76
CA TYR A 26 1.32 -6.89 -3.07
C TYR A 26 2.55 -6.04 -3.43
N PRO A 27 3.10 -5.19 -2.53
CA PRO A 27 4.32 -4.43 -2.82
C PRO A 27 5.52 -5.32 -3.12
N ARG A 28 5.56 -6.52 -2.54
CA ARG A 28 6.57 -7.55 -2.80
C ARG A 28 6.17 -8.48 -3.95
N SER A 29 5.37 -8.01 -4.91
CA SER A 29 5.15 -8.69 -6.19
C SER A 29 6.22 -8.32 -7.22
N ARG A 30 6.58 -9.22 -8.13
CA ARG A 30 7.60 -8.97 -9.16
C ARG A 30 7.20 -7.87 -10.14
N ALA A 31 5.90 -7.74 -10.38
CA ALA A 31 5.33 -6.70 -11.22
C ALA A 31 4.66 -5.60 -10.38
N ALA A 32 5.14 -5.36 -9.16
CA ALA A 32 4.56 -4.40 -8.23
C ALA A 32 4.37 -3.02 -8.88
N THR A 33 5.38 -2.52 -9.61
CA THR A 33 5.33 -1.21 -10.29
C THR A 33 4.27 -1.10 -11.38
N ARG A 34 3.69 -2.21 -11.84
CA ARG A 34 2.63 -2.26 -12.87
C ARG A 34 1.26 -2.61 -12.30
N ASN A 35 1.20 -3.07 -11.04
CA ASN A 35 -0.01 -3.51 -10.38
C ASN A 35 -0.59 -2.37 -9.51
N PHE A 36 -1.90 -2.11 -9.68
CA PHE A 36 -2.62 -1.09 -8.92
C PHE A 36 -2.66 -1.39 -7.41
N ASP A 37 -2.89 -2.65 -7.01
CA ASP A 37 -2.93 -3.06 -5.60
C ASP A 37 -1.57 -2.87 -4.92
N ALA A 38 -0.50 -3.15 -5.65
CA ALA A 38 0.86 -2.92 -5.17
C ALA A 38 1.17 -1.43 -5.04
N GLY A 39 0.75 -0.60 -6.00
CA GLY A 39 0.87 0.86 -5.88
C GLY A 39 0.15 1.41 -4.65
N THR A 40 -1.08 0.94 -4.39
CA THR A 40 -1.84 1.30 -3.19
C THR A 40 -1.08 0.88 -1.91
N GLY A 41 -0.49 -0.30 -1.91
CA GLY A 41 0.34 -0.79 -0.81
C GLY A 41 1.57 0.05 -0.53
N VAL A 42 2.30 0.44 -1.59
CA VAL A 42 3.49 1.29 -1.49
C VAL A 42 3.12 2.70 -1.03
N PHE A 43 2.00 3.24 -1.50
CA PHE A 43 1.44 4.50 -1.01
C PHE A 43 1.16 4.42 0.50
N LEU A 44 0.43 3.39 0.94
CA LEU A 44 0.05 3.21 2.35
C LEU A 44 1.26 3.01 3.24
N TYR A 45 2.29 2.32 2.76
CA TYR A 45 3.56 2.22 3.48
C TYR A 45 4.11 3.60 3.80
N SER A 46 4.27 4.49 2.82
CA SER A 46 4.80 5.84 3.08
C SER A 46 3.87 6.68 3.94
N TRP A 47 2.56 6.56 3.75
CA TRP A 47 1.56 7.21 4.58
C TRP A 47 1.70 6.85 6.07
N PHE A 48 1.84 5.55 6.37
CA PHE A 48 2.02 5.06 7.73
C PHE A 48 3.39 5.39 8.31
N ARG A 49 4.45 5.38 7.50
CA ARG A 49 5.81 5.77 7.92
C ARG A 49 5.82 7.22 8.44
N GLU A 50 5.18 8.16 7.75
CA GLU A 50 5.10 9.56 8.17
C GLU A 50 4.30 9.77 9.47
N ARG A 51 3.41 8.83 9.80
CA ARG A 51 2.46 8.93 10.93
C ARG A 51 2.76 7.98 12.08
N GLY A 52 3.92 7.32 12.04
CA GLY A 52 4.34 6.38 13.08
C GLY A 52 3.59 5.04 13.08
N GLY A 53 2.76 4.75 12.08
CA GLY A 53 2.14 3.44 11.90
C GLY A 53 3.13 2.34 11.48
N ILE A 54 4.27 2.74 10.89
CA ILE A 54 5.38 1.85 10.56
C ILE A 54 6.69 2.45 11.07
N GLU A 55 7.41 1.69 11.88
CA GLU A 55 8.77 1.99 12.29
C GLU A 55 9.77 1.07 11.59
N LEU A 56 10.89 1.64 11.15
CA LEU A 56 12.02 0.86 10.67
C LEU A 56 12.98 0.57 11.81
N THR A 57 13.26 -0.71 12.02
CA THR A 57 14.25 -1.19 12.98
C THR A 57 15.37 -1.94 12.27
N PRO A 58 16.54 -2.16 12.92
CA PRO A 58 17.58 -3.02 12.36
C PRO A 58 17.08 -4.44 12.02
N SER A 59 16.06 -4.93 12.74
CA SER A 59 15.45 -6.24 12.56
C SER A 59 14.35 -6.28 11.50
N GLY A 60 13.87 -5.15 10.98
CA GLY A 60 12.80 -5.09 9.98
C GLY A 60 11.78 -3.99 10.28
N LEU A 61 10.56 -4.15 9.75
CA LEU A 61 9.46 -3.21 9.97
C LEU A 61 8.65 -3.63 11.22
N ILE A 62 8.39 -2.68 12.11
CA ILE A 62 7.42 -2.83 13.20
C ILE A 62 6.16 -2.06 12.80
N PHE A 63 5.01 -2.69 13.00
CA PHE A 63 3.70 -2.12 12.71
C PHE A 63 2.98 -1.78 13.99
N ASP A 64 2.63 -0.50 14.17
CA ASP A 64 1.74 -0.06 15.23
C ASP A 64 0.32 0.03 14.65
N ARG A 65 -0.53 -0.91 15.07
CA ARG A 65 -1.91 -1.00 14.59
C ARG A 65 -2.75 0.21 15.00
N GLY A 66 -2.58 0.71 16.22
CA GLY A 66 -3.34 1.85 16.71
C GLY A 66 -3.00 3.11 15.90
N ALA A 67 -1.70 3.35 15.70
CA ALA A 67 -1.22 4.46 14.89
C ALA A 67 -1.61 4.31 13.41
N ALA A 68 -1.56 3.10 12.85
CA ALA A 68 -1.99 2.87 11.47
C ALA A 68 -3.50 3.09 11.25
N VAL A 69 -4.35 2.66 12.19
CA VAL A 69 -5.79 2.95 12.14
C VAL A 69 -6.05 4.45 12.27
N ALA A 70 -5.35 5.14 13.18
CA ALA A 70 -5.44 6.60 13.29
C ALA A 70 -5.02 7.29 11.99
N ALA A 71 -3.91 6.85 11.38
CA ALA A 71 -3.44 7.35 10.10
C ALA A 71 -4.46 7.07 8.97
N LEU A 72 -5.16 5.93 8.96
CA LEU A 72 -6.23 5.67 7.98
C LEU A 72 -7.42 6.61 8.15
N ARG A 73 -7.78 6.97 9.39
CA ARG A 73 -8.84 7.97 9.64
C ARG A 73 -8.43 9.34 9.11
N GLU A 74 -7.19 9.74 9.35
CA GLU A 74 -6.64 10.97 8.77
C GLU A 74 -6.63 10.92 7.23
N TYR A 75 -6.29 9.77 6.64
CA TYR A 75 -6.31 9.59 5.19
C TYR A 75 -7.71 9.78 4.62
N VAL A 76 -8.73 9.17 5.24
CA VAL A 76 -10.13 9.36 4.83
C VAL A 76 -10.52 10.83 4.91
N HIS A 77 -10.15 11.50 6.00
CA HIS A 77 -10.44 12.93 6.16
C HIS A 77 -9.80 13.79 5.06
N GLU A 78 -8.54 13.54 4.71
CA GLU A 78 -7.83 14.26 3.64
C GLU A 78 -8.49 14.04 2.25
N ILE A 79 -9.03 12.85 2.00
CA ILE A 79 -9.79 12.57 0.78
C ILE A 79 -11.14 13.28 0.80
N GLU A 80 -11.88 13.25 1.91
CA GLU A 80 -13.15 13.96 2.07
C GLU A 80 -12.96 15.47 1.91
N GLU A 81 -11.90 16.04 2.49
CA GLU A 81 -11.54 17.44 2.29
C GLU A 81 -11.25 17.72 0.83
N LEU A 82 -10.39 16.93 0.15
CA LEU A 82 -10.11 17.06 -1.27
C LEU A 82 -11.39 17.04 -2.11
N GLU A 83 -12.27 16.06 -1.90
CA GLU A 83 -13.54 15.93 -2.61
C GLU A 83 -14.46 17.14 -2.35
N GLY A 84 -14.44 17.71 -1.15
CA GLY A 84 -15.23 18.89 -0.79
C GLY A 84 -14.78 20.20 -1.46
N ARG A 85 -13.50 20.33 -1.83
CA ARG A 85 -12.96 21.55 -2.50
C ARG A 85 -13.07 21.50 -4.02
N VAL A 86 -13.24 20.30 -4.57
CA VAL A 86 -13.25 20.06 -6.02
C VAL A 86 -14.63 20.35 -6.60
N THR A 87 -14.68 21.12 -7.69
CA THR A 87 -15.94 21.52 -8.34
C THR A 87 -16.31 20.71 -9.58
N ASP A 88 -15.35 19.99 -10.17
CA ASP A 88 -15.54 19.20 -11.39
C ASP A 88 -14.57 18.02 -11.51
N ALA A 89 -14.82 17.18 -12.51
CA ALA A 89 -14.08 15.93 -12.71
C ALA A 89 -12.61 16.12 -13.13
N ASP A 90 -12.26 17.22 -13.79
CA ASP A 90 -10.88 17.44 -14.24
C ASP A 90 -10.02 18.04 -13.13
N MET A 91 -10.62 18.89 -12.30
CA MET A 91 -10.03 19.31 -11.04
C MET A 91 -9.82 18.12 -10.10
N TYR A 92 -10.81 17.21 -9.98
CA TYR A 92 -10.65 15.98 -9.19
C TYR A 92 -9.44 15.17 -9.62
N LYS A 93 -9.32 14.87 -10.92
CA LYS A 93 -8.20 14.08 -11.46
C LYS A 93 -6.86 14.75 -11.18
N THR A 94 -6.80 16.08 -11.29
CA THR A 94 -5.58 16.85 -11.07
C THR A 94 -5.14 16.80 -9.60
N GLU A 95 -6.06 17.11 -8.69
CA GLU A 95 -5.80 17.08 -7.24
C GLU A 95 -5.48 15.66 -6.75
N ALA A 96 -6.26 14.66 -7.17
CA ALA A 96 -6.02 13.26 -6.82
C ALA A 96 -4.67 12.76 -7.34
N LYS A 97 -4.29 13.14 -8.58
CA LYS A 97 -2.97 12.80 -9.13
C LYS A 97 -1.87 13.46 -8.30
N TYR A 98 -2.00 14.75 -7.97
CA TYR A 98 -1.03 15.46 -7.14
C TYR A 98 -0.85 14.77 -5.78
N PHE A 99 -1.97 14.46 -5.11
CA PHE A 99 -1.99 13.78 -3.83
C PHE A 99 -1.27 12.42 -3.87
N VAL A 100 -1.60 11.58 -4.86
CA VAL A 100 -0.95 10.26 -5.03
C VAL A 100 0.53 10.41 -5.35
N ARG A 101 0.91 11.37 -6.21
CA ARG A 101 2.30 11.60 -6.63
C ARG A 101 3.22 12.12 -5.52
N ARG A 102 2.68 12.62 -4.40
CA ARG A 102 3.47 12.89 -3.18
C ARG A 102 4.18 11.64 -2.65
N TYR A 103 3.56 10.47 -2.82
CA TYR A 103 4.06 9.21 -2.28
C TYR A 103 4.45 8.19 -3.35
N LEU A 104 3.89 8.28 -4.56
CA LEU A 104 4.21 7.40 -5.69
C LEU A 104 4.85 8.19 -6.83
N SER A 105 6.18 8.26 -6.82
CA SER A 105 6.96 8.84 -7.91
C SER A 105 6.58 8.24 -9.26
N GLU A 106 6.69 9.03 -10.33
CA GLU A 106 6.40 8.55 -11.69
C GLU A 106 7.36 7.41 -12.08
N GLY A 107 6.79 6.35 -12.67
CA GLY A 107 7.55 5.22 -13.17
C GLY A 107 8.09 5.45 -14.57
N GLU A 108 9.02 4.60 -14.99
CA GLU A 108 9.59 4.60 -16.34
C GLU A 108 9.21 3.32 -17.10
N ASN A 109 9.39 3.29 -18.43
CA ASN A 109 9.35 2.05 -19.23
C ASN A 109 8.11 1.14 -18.97
N ARG A 110 6.91 1.74 -19.05
CA ARG A 110 5.58 1.12 -18.81
C ARG A 110 5.23 0.87 -17.34
N ASP A 111 6.09 1.25 -16.41
CA ASP A 111 5.77 1.20 -14.98
C ASP A 111 4.91 2.40 -14.57
N ARG A 112 3.98 2.16 -13.65
CA ARG A 112 3.03 3.19 -13.16
C ARG A 112 3.67 4.10 -12.11
N PHE A 113 4.62 3.56 -11.35
CA PHE A 113 5.36 4.26 -10.31
C PHE A 113 6.79 3.71 -10.17
N ALA A 114 7.66 4.51 -9.55
CA ALA A 114 9.00 4.10 -9.13
C ALA A 114 9.07 4.07 -7.59
N PHE A 115 9.82 3.11 -7.04
CA PHE A 115 10.09 3.04 -5.61
C PHE A 115 11.04 4.17 -5.19
N SER A 116 10.73 4.85 -4.08
CA SER A 116 11.71 5.69 -3.39
C SER A 116 12.74 4.85 -2.64
N ALA A 117 13.84 5.47 -2.19
CA ALA A 117 14.87 4.77 -1.42
C ALA A 117 14.33 4.12 -0.13
N ASP A 118 13.41 4.79 0.57
CA ASP A 118 12.76 4.22 1.76
C ASP A 118 11.79 3.09 1.38
N GLN A 119 11.04 3.21 0.28
CA GLN A 119 10.11 2.16 -0.15
C GLN A 119 10.80 0.90 -0.66
N LEU A 120 12.05 0.98 -1.14
CA LEU A 120 12.84 -0.20 -1.50
C LEU A 120 13.06 -1.15 -0.30
N LEU A 121 12.89 -0.68 0.94
CA LEU A 121 12.93 -1.52 2.13
C LEU A 121 11.82 -2.57 2.15
N LEU A 122 10.67 -2.32 1.50
CA LEU A 122 9.62 -3.33 1.32
C LEU A 122 10.12 -4.54 0.53
N LEU A 123 11.06 -4.32 -0.39
CA LEU A 123 11.67 -5.36 -1.21
C LEU A 123 12.90 -5.99 -0.54
N SER A 124 13.45 -5.33 0.48
CA SER A 124 14.57 -5.87 1.25
C SER A 124 14.17 -7.20 1.88
N ARG A 125 15.10 -8.16 1.88
CA ARG A 125 14.88 -9.52 2.43
C ARG A 125 13.80 -10.34 1.71
N ARG A 126 13.48 -10.03 0.44
CA ARG A 126 12.84 -11.01 -0.44
C ARG A 126 13.67 -12.29 -0.46
N SER A 127 13.04 -13.42 -0.15
CA SER A 127 13.72 -14.70 -0.17
C SER A 127 13.89 -15.16 -1.62
N VAL A 128 14.96 -15.91 -1.91
CA VAL A 128 15.16 -16.52 -3.24
C VAL A 128 13.97 -17.44 -3.60
N ALA A 129 13.26 -18.00 -2.61
CA ALA A 129 12.05 -18.80 -2.82
C ALA A 129 10.84 -17.97 -3.29
N GLU A 130 10.75 -16.69 -2.93
CA GLU A 130 9.74 -15.76 -3.49
C GLU A 130 10.06 -15.39 -4.96
N ASP A 131 11.30 -15.65 -5.39
CA ASP A 131 11.79 -15.44 -6.75
C ASP A 131 11.91 -16.74 -7.59
N GLN A 132 11.82 -17.92 -6.98
CA GLN A 132 11.81 -19.17 -7.74
C GLN A 132 10.37 -19.56 -8.08
N LEU A 133 10.13 -19.82 -9.36
CA LEU A 133 8.85 -20.29 -9.89
C LEU A 133 8.41 -21.55 -9.14
N LEU A 134 7.19 -21.55 -8.59
CA LEU A 134 6.37 -22.75 -8.66
C LEU A 134 6.06 -22.97 -10.13
N ALA A 135 6.97 -23.66 -10.82
CA ALA A 135 6.69 -24.22 -12.14
C ALA A 135 5.78 -25.43 -11.91
N PHE A 136 4.49 -25.30 -12.22
CA PHE A 136 3.62 -26.45 -12.33
C PHE A 136 4.04 -27.19 -13.62
N ASP A 137 4.58 -28.39 -13.45
CA ASP A 137 4.95 -29.24 -14.56
C ASP A 137 3.67 -29.86 -15.15
N ASP A 138 3.18 -29.26 -16.23
CA ASP A 138 2.01 -29.76 -16.96
C ASP A 138 2.33 -31.00 -17.83
N THR A 139 3.55 -31.55 -17.80
CA THR A 139 3.90 -32.75 -18.58
C THR A 139 3.49 -34.09 -17.93
N GLN A 140 2.75 -34.06 -16.82
CA GLN A 140 2.15 -35.26 -16.20
C GLN A 140 0.63 -35.43 -16.41
N ARG A 141 0.05 -34.90 -17.50
CA ARG A 141 -1.34 -35.22 -17.89
C ARG A 141 -1.41 -36.16 -19.09
#